data_AF-A0A7J2NRG3-F1
#
_entry.id   AF-A0A7J2NRG3-F1
#
_cell.length_a   1.000
_cell.length_b   1.000
_cell.length_c   1.000
_cell.angle_alpha   90.00
_cell.angle_beta   90.00
_cell.angle_gamma   90.00
#
_symmetry.space_group_name_H-M   'P 1'
#
loop_
_entity.id
_entity.type
_entity.pdbx_description
1 polymer ?
#
loop_
_entity_poly.entity_id
_entity_poly.type
_entity_poly.pdbx_seq_one_letter_code
_entity_poly.pdbx_strand_id
1 'polypeptide(L)'
;MKTLNVIYCMRIGFGVLAALIAALVVNLKASMPLINGITVGLAVYLFSFYLIKWLFMNKVEKPTKILTMGVGAYIFTFIFCWVLFITPFLAPPNAVFTVDPLEPEVGETITFDASASFDPDGTIVKYVWDLGDENTAEEEVPTITHSYTVAGNYTVTLKVVDDHGISRSNTTTITVGIAPS
;
A
#
# COMPACT_ATOMS: atom_id res chain seq x y z
N MET A 1 -15.78 -8.21 -50.46
CA MET A 1 -16.06 -9.42 -49.63
C MET A 1 -14.89 -9.89 -48.77
N LYS A 2 -13.61 -9.79 -49.17
CA LYS A 2 -12.47 -10.32 -48.38
C LYS A 2 -12.18 -9.55 -47.07
N THR A 3 -12.51 -8.27 -46.99
CA THR A 3 -12.24 -7.40 -45.82
C THR A 3 -13.16 -7.66 -44.62
N LEU A 4 -14.40 -8.12 -44.85
CA LEU A 4 -15.36 -8.34 -43.75
C LEU A 4 -15.03 -9.60 -42.94
N ASN A 5 -14.54 -10.68 -43.59
CA ASN A 5 -14.11 -11.91 -42.93
C ASN A 5 -12.85 -11.73 -42.05
N VAL A 6 -11.95 -10.83 -42.44
CA VAL A 6 -10.73 -10.53 -41.67
C VAL A 6 -11.09 -9.79 -40.38
N ILE A 7 -12.03 -8.84 -40.43
CA ILE A 7 -12.52 -8.10 -39.25
C ILE A 7 -13.31 -9.03 -38.30
N TYR A 8 -14.08 -9.98 -38.84
CA TYR A 8 -14.83 -10.95 -38.03
C TYR A 8 -13.90 -11.94 -37.32
N CYS A 9 -12.86 -12.45 -38.00
CA CYS A 9 -11.79 -13.24 -37.37
C CYS A 9 -10.98 -12.42 -36.33
N MET A 10 -10.78 -11.12 -36.56
CA MET A 10 -10.16 -10.19 -35.61
C MET A 10 -10.94 -10.11 -34.29
N ARG A 11 -12.28 -9.95 -34.36
CA ARG A 11 -13.13 -9.83 -33.17
C ARG A 11 -13.18 -11.13 -32.37
N ILE A 12 -13.25 -12.27 -33.03
CA ILE A 12 -13.31 -13.58 -32.35
C ILE A 12 -11.94 -13.93 -31.75
N GLY A 13 -10.83 -13.71 -32.48
CA GLY A 13 -9.49 -14.01 -31.99
C GLY A 13 -9.05 -13.14 -30.80
N PHE A 14 -9.31 -11.82 -30.86
CA PHE A 14 -9.02 -10.92 -29.74
C PHE A 14 -9.94 -11.18 -28.54
N GLY A 15 -11.22 -11.47 -28.77
CA GLY A 15 -12.16 -11.79 -27.70
C GLY A 15 -11.79 -13.06 -26.94
N VAL A 16 -11.40 -14.12 -27.67
CA VAL A 16 -11.00 -15.39 -27.06
C VAL A 16 -9.67 -15.28 -26.34
N LEU A 17 -8.67 -14.58 -26.89
CA LEU A 17 -7.38 -14.39 -26.24
C LEU A 17 -7.48 -13.47 -25.00
N ALA A 18 -8.26 -12.39 -25.08
CA ALA A 18 -8.50 -11.51 -23.94
C ALA A 18 -9.27 -12.24 -22.82
N ALA A 19 -10.25 -13.09 -23.18
CA ALA A 19 -10.97 -13.92 -22.22
C ALA A 19 -10.05 -14.97 -21.56
N LEU A 20 -9.13 -15.59 -22.31
CA LEU A 20 -8.16 -16.54 -21.77
C LEU A 20 -7.14 -15.87 -20.83
N ILE A 21 -6.65 -14.67 -21.17
CA ILE A 21 -5.75 -13.90 -20.30
C ILE A 21 -6.48 -13.43 -19.04
N ALA A 22 -7.70 -12.92 -19.18
CA ALA A 22 -8.52 -12.52 -18.03
C ALA A 22 -8.82 -13.72 -17.12
N ALA A 23 -9.19 -14.87 -17.69
CA ALA A 23 -9.41 -16.09 -16.92
C ALA A 23 -8.14 -16.58 -16.22
N LEU A 24 -6.97 -16.50 -16.87
CA LEU A 24 -5.69 -16.85 -16.27
C LEU A 24 -5.32 -15.91 -15.10
N VAL A 25 -5.52 -14.60 -15.27
CA VAL A 25 -5.28 -13.60 -14.23
C VAL A 25 -6.20 -13.80 -13.03
N VAL A 26 -7.49 -14.09 -13.27
CA VAL A 26 -8.47 -14.39 -12.20
C VAL A 26 -8.08 -15.68 -11.46
N ASN A 27 -7.67 -16.73 -12.17
CA ASN A 27 -7.33 -18.02 -11.57
C ASN A 27 -6.00 -17.98 -10.78
N LEU A 28 -5.03 -17.17 -11.23
CA LEU A 28 -3.79 -16.91 -10.49
C LEU A 28 -4.03 -16.07 -9.22
N LYS A 29 -4.95 -15.10 -9.28
CA LYS A 29 -5.33 -14.26 -8.12
C LYS A 29 -6.06 -15.05 -7.04
N ALA A 30 -6.81 -16.08 -7.41
CA ALA A 30 -7.54 -16.95 -6.48
C ALA A 30 -6.68 -17.99 -5.76
N SER A 31 -5.51 -18.35 -6.32
CA SER A 31 -4.65 -19.42 -5.83
C SER A 31 -3.43 -18.95 -5.03
N MET A 32 -3.11 -17.64 -5.05
CA MET A 32 -1.94 -17.08 -4.37
C MET A 32 -2.25 -15.66 -3.84
N PRO A 33 -2.56 -15.48 -2.54
CA PRO A 33 -2.94 -14.18 -1.97
C PRO A 33 -1.77 -13.17 -1.85
N LEU A 34 -0.57 -13.53 -2.34
CA LEU A 34 0.65 -12.71 -2.26
C LEU A 34 1.29 -12.42 -3.63
N ILE A 35 0.51 -12.35 -4.70
CA ILE A 35 1.04 -11.91 -6.01
C ILE A 35 1.02 -10.38 -6.08
N ASN A 36 2.10 -9.78 -5.59
CA ASN A 36 2.41 -8.36 -5.75
C ASN A 36 2.97 -8.11 -7.16
N GLY A 37 2.34 -7.21 -7.93
CA GLY A 37 2.87 -6.46 -9.10
C GLY A 37 3.52 -7.20 -10.29
N ILE A 38 4.47 -8.10 -10.03
CA ILE A 38 5.39 -8.74 -10.95
C ILE A 38 4.66 -9.60 -12.00
N THR A 39 3.71 -10.45 -11.58
CA THR A 39 3.00 -11.36 -12.50
C THR A 39 2.07 -10.62 -13.45
N VAL A 40 1.46 -9.51 -13.00
CA VAL A 40 0.61 -8.65 -13.84
C VAL A 40 1.47 -7.85 -14.83
N GLY A 41 2.62 -7.34 -14.38
CA GLY A 41 3.60 -6.65 -15.22
C GLY A 41 4.13 -7.52 -16.35
N LEU A 42 4.54 -8.76 -16.04
CA LEU A 42 5.06 -9.70 -17.03
C LEU A 42 4.00 -10.05 -18.08
N ALA A 43 2.74 -10.23 -17.67
CA ALA A 43 1.63 -10.53 -18.58
C ALA A 43 1.35 -9.37 -19.55
N VAL A 44 1.37 -8.12 -19.07
CA VAL A 44 1.18 -6.93 -19.91
C VAL A 44 2.37 -6.71 -20.87
N TYR A 45 3.60 -6.95 -20.41
CA TYR A 45 4.80 -6.86 -21.23
C TYR A 45 4.83 -7.91 -22.35
N LEU A 46 4.46 -9.15 -22.04
CA LEU A 46 4.37 -10.22 -23.05
C LEU A 46 3.24 -9.95 -24.06
N PHE A 47 2.11 -9.37 -23.61
CA PHE A 47 1.01 -8.99 -24.49
C PHE A 47 1.39 -7.86 -25.45
N SER A 48 2.07 -6.81 -24.98
CA SER A 48 2.52 -5.70 -25.82
C SER A 48 3.59 -6.15 -26.84
N PHE A 49 4.52 -7.01 -26.43
CA PHE A 49 5.50 -7.62 -27.33
C PHE A 49 4.84 -8.50 -28.42
N TYR A 50 3.84 -9.30 -28.04
CA TYR A 50 3.08 -10.13 -28.98
C TYR A 50 2.28 -9.27 -29.97
N LEU A 51 1.64 -8.20 -29.50
CA LEU A 51 0.87 -7.28 -30.34
C LEU A 51 1.76 -6.60 -31.39
N ILE A 52 2.96 -6.15 -31.00
CA ILE A 52 3.94 -5.55 -31.92
C ILE A 52 4.43 -6.57 -32.95
N LYS A 53 4.80 -7.77 -32.51
CA LYS A 53 5.25 -8.86 -33.42
C LYS A 53 4.15 -9.25 -34.41
N TRP A 54 2.90 -9.33 -33.96
CA TRP A 54 1.75 -9.65 -34.81
C TRP A 54 1.47 -8.56 -35.84
N LEU A 55 1.52 -7.27 -35.45
CA LEU A 55 1.36 -6.14 -36.36
C LEU A 55 2.45 -6.13 -37.46
N PHE A 56 3.67 -6.54 -37.12
CA PHE A 56 4.79 -6.62 -38.07
C PHE A 56 4.65 -7.79 -39.06
N MET A 57 4.17 -8.94 -38.60
CA MET A 57 4.03 -10.13 -39.46
C MET A 57 2.87 -10.02 -40.47
N ASN A 58 1.82 -9.23 -40.18
CA ASN A 58 0.62 -9.17 -41.02
C ASN A 58 0.59 -8.04 -42.07
N LYS A 59 1.75 -7.46 -42.44
CA LYS A 59 1.92 -6.48 -43.55
C LYS A 59 0.76 -5.49 -43.71
N VAL A 60 0.37 -4.79 -42.64
CA VAL A 60 -0.67 -3.76 -42.71
C VAL A 60 -0.13 -2.58 -43.52
N GLU A 61 -0.66 -2.36 -44.72
CA GLU A 61 -0.09 -1.56 -45.82
C GLU A 61 0.01 -0.03 -45.59
N LYS A 62 -0.22 0.48 -44.38
CA LYS A 62 -0.10 1.92 -44.07
C LYS A 62 0.76 2.17 -42.82
N PRO A 63 2.10 2.08 -42.95
CA PRO A 63 3.02 2.09 -41.81
C PRO A 63 3.02 3.39 -41.00
N THR A 64 2.72 4.54 -41.61
CA THR A 64 2.97 5.86 -40.98
C THR A 64 2.01 6.23 -39.86
N LYS A 65 0.71 5.90 -39.95
CA LYS A 65 -0.25 6.18 -38.86
C LYS A 65 -0.17 5.17 -37.71
N ILE A 66 0.23 3.93 -38.00
CA ILE A 66 0.35 2.84 -37.01
C ILE A 66 1.63 3.00 -36.19
N LEU A 67 2.73 3.49 -36.80
CA LEU A 67 3.97 3.81 -36.08
C LEU A 67 3.74 4.90 -35.01
N THR A 68 3.01 5.97 -35.34
CA THR A 68 2.68 7.02 -34.36
C THR A 68 1.78 6.53 -33.23
N MET A 69 0.81 5.64 -33.51
CA MET A 69 -0.08 5.09 -32.48
C MET A 69 0.61 4.03 -31.60
N GLY A 70 1.46 3.18 -32.20
CA GLY A 70 2.19 2.13 -31.49
C GLY A 70 3.33 2.66 -30.62
N VAL A 71 4.06 3.68 -31.10
CA VAL A 71 5.12 4.34 -30.31
C VAL A 71 4.52 5.16 -29.16
N GLY A 72 3.40 5.87 -29.40
CA GLY A 72 2.70 6.61 -28.33
C GLY A 72 2.14 5.70 -27.25
N ALA A 73 1.53 4.56 -27.62
CA ALA A 73 1.06 3.56 -26.66
C ALA A 73 2.22 2.90 -25.90
N TYR A 74 3.33 2.57 -26.58
CA TYR A 74 4.52 2.01 -25.95
C TYR A 74 5.13 2.99 -24.95
N ILE A 75 5.33 4.25 -25.31
CA ILE A 75 5.86 5.29 -24.42
C ILE A 75 4.91 5.52 -23.25
N PHE A 76 3.60 5.57 -23.47
CA PHE A 76 2.63 5.73 -22.39
C PHE A 76 2.65 4.53 -21.44
N THR A 77 2.65 3.29 -21.95
CA THR A 77 2.77 2.10 -21.10
C THR A 77 4.14 1.97 -20.45
N PHE A 78 5.21 2.42 -21.09
CA PHE A 78 6.56 2.36 -20.52
C PHE A 78 6.72 3.43 -19.45
N ILE A 79 6.24 4.66 -19.64
CA ILE A 79 6.22 5.70 -18.61
C ILE A 79 5.27 5.31 -17.48
N PHE A 80 4.08 4.79 -17.78
CA PHE A 80 3.11 4.37 -16.76
C PHE A 80 3.60 3.14 -15.98
N CYS A 81 4.25 2.18 -16.65
CA CYS A 81 4.93 1.05 -16.01
C CYS A 81 6.15 1.53 -15.22
N TRP A 82 6.99 2.41 -15.78
CA TRP A 82 8.17 2.97 -15.09
C TRP A 82 7.76 3.77 -13.84
N VAL A 83 6.70 4.57 -13.91
CA VAL A 83 6.12 5.28 -12.75
C VAL A 83 5.57 4.30 -11.71
N LEU A 84 4.88 3.24 -12.12
CA LEU A 84 4.31 2.23 -11.21
C LEU A 84 5.32 1.18 -10.71
N PHE A 85 6.52 1.08 -11.29
CA PHE A 85 7.55 0.09 -10.93
C PHE A 85 8.71 0.69 -10.11
N ILE A 86 8.84 2.02 -10.00
CA ILE A 86 10.03 2.66 -9.40
C ILE A 86 9.68 3.54 -8.20
N THR A 87 8.42 3.94 -8.02
CA THR A 87 8.02 4.40 -6.68
C THR A 87 7.95 3.15 -5.80
N PRO A 88 8.83 2.95 -4.79
CA PRO A 88 8.51 2.00 -3.75
C PRO A 88 7.12 2.38 -3.25
N PHE A 89 6.22 1.42 -3.19
CA PHE A 89 4.93 1.64 -2.54
C PHE A 89 5.26 1.85 -1.07
N LEU A 90 5.55 3.09 -0.67
CA LEU A 90 5.87 3.43 0.71
C LEU A 90 4.68 3.04 1.56
N ALA A 91 4.82 1.98 2.33
CA ALA A 91 3.77 1.54 3.22
C ALA A 91 3.72 2.49 4.43
N PRO A 92 2.54 2.79 4.97
CA PRO A 92 2.48 3.52 6.23
C PRO A 92 2.93 2.61 7.38
N PRO A 93 3.53 3.18 8.44
CA PRO A 93 3.93 2.42 9.61
C PRO A 93 2.71 1.94 10.38
N ASN A 94 2.88 0.91 11.20
CA ASN A 94 1.85 0.40 12.10
C ASN A 94 2.13 0.85 13.55
N ALA A 95 1.27 1.70 14.09
CA ALA A 95 1.34 2.18 15.46
C ALA A 95 0.66 1.19 16.42
N VAL A 96 1.41 0.68 17.38
CA VAL A 96 0.93 -0.23 18.43
C VAL A 96 1.61 0.16 19.74
N PHE A 97 0.85 0.20 20.84
CA PHE A 97 1.42 0.37 22.17
C PHE A 97 0.66 -0.43 23.22
N THR A 98 1.35 -0.72 24.32
CA THR A 98 0.80 -1.30 25.54
C THR A 98 0.94 -0.32 26.70
N VAL A 99 0.16 -0.57 27.76
CA VAL A 99 0.07 0.27 28.96
C VAL A 99 0.25 -0.63 30.16
N ASP A 100 1.09 -0.24 31.11
CA ASP A 100 1.31 -0.94 32.37
C ASP A 100 1.41 0.06 33.54
N PRO A 101 0.62 -0.09 34.62
CA PRO A 101 -0.43 -1.10 34.80
C PRO A 101 -1.68 -0.82 33.94
N LEU A 102 -2.51 -1.85 33.73
CA LEU A 102 -3.76 -1.74 32.96
C LEU A 102 -4.88 -0.97 33.71
N GLU A 103 -4.81 -0.96 35.04
CA GLU A 103 -5.79 -0.29 35.92
C GLU A 103 -5.04 0.64 36.90
N PRO A 104 -4.44 1.73 36.41
CA PRO A 104 -3.64 2.62 37.25
C PRO A 104 -4.51 3.45 38.20
N GLU A 105 -3.95 3.80 39.34
CA GLU A 105 -4.55 4.75 40.28
C GLU A 105 -3.97 6.16 40.14
N VAL A 106 -4.68 7.15 40.70
CA VAL A 106 -4.17 8.54 40.74
C VAL A 106 -2.79 8.59 41.38
N GLY A 107 -1.86 9.26 40.69
CA GLY A 107 -0.47 9.42 41.13
C GLY A 107 0.44 8.21 40.86
N GLU A 108 -0.10 7.10 40.33
CA GLU A 108 0.71 5.97 39.92
C GLU A 108 1.45 6.25 38.60
N THR A 109 2.69 5.77 38.51
CA THR A 109 3.48 5.87 37.28
C THR A 109 3.04 4.80 36.29
N ILE A 110 2.51 5.24 35.15
CA ILE A 110 2.11 4.39 34.03
C ILE A 110 3.24 4.39 33.00
N THR A 111 3.60 3.21 32.52
CA THR A 111 4.53 3.02 31.40
C THR A 111 3.75 2.76 30.12
N PHE A 112 4.07 3.52 29.09
CA PHE A 112 3.56 3.33 27.73
C PHE A 112 4.69 2.79 26.87
N ASP A 113 4.47 1.64 26.23
CA ASP A 113 5.49 0.97 25.43
C ASP A 113 4.99 0.75 24.00
N ALA A 114 5.59 1.48 23.05
CA ALA A 114 5.32 1.40 21.62
C ALA A 114 6.29 0.49 20.84
N SER A 115 7.12 -0.31 21.52
CA SER A 115 8.18 -1.13 20.89
C SER A 115 7.68 -2.18 19.90
N ALA A 116 6.40 -2.55 19.98
CA ALA A 116 5.74 -3.42 19.01
C ALA A 116 5.31 -2.70 17.71
N SER A 117 5.46 -1.38 17.63
CA SER A 117 5.26 -0.62 16.39
C SER A 117 6.32 -1.00 15.36
N PHE A 118 5.95 -1.04 14.09
CA PHE A 118 6.87 -1.37 13.00
C PHE A 118 6.47 -0.71 11.69
N ASP A 119 7.42 -0.57 10.79
CA ASP A 119 7.18 -0.14 9.43
C ASP A 119 7.54 -1.26 8.44
N PRO A 120 6.64 -1.70 7.53
CA PRO A 120 6.89 -2.85 6.67
C PRO A 120 8.05 -2.69 5.68
N ASP A 121 8.38 -1.46 5.28
CA ASP A 121 9.38 -1.14 4.27
C ASP A 121 10.34 -0.01 4.67
N GLY A 122 10.36 0.35 5.96
CA GLY A 122 11.22 1.38 6.51
C GLY A 122 11.50 1.21 8.00
N THR A 123 11.76 2.32 8.68
CA THR A 123 12.04 2.36 10.12
C THR A 123 11.30 3.51 10.79
N ILE A 124 10.80 3.28 12.00
CA ILE A 124 10.19 4.34 12.80
C ILE A 124 11.30 5.21 13.41
N VAL A 125 11.22 6.52 13.17
CA VAL A 125 12.21 7.51 13.63
C VAL A 125 11.67 8.41 14.74
N LYS A 126 10.35 8.45 14.95
CA LYS A 126 9.73 9.32 15.95
C LYS A 126 8.42 8.78 16.50
N TYR A 127 8.21 8.97 17.80
CA TYR A 127 7.00 8.67 18.55
C TYR A 127 6.44 9.96 19.13
N VAL A 128 5.20 10.30 18.78
CA VAL A 128 4.49 11.47 19.29
C VAL A 128 3.32 11.00 20.12
N TRP A 129 3.28 11.42 21.37
CA TRP A 129 2.27 11.03 22.36
C TRP A 129 1.38 12.21 22.69
N ASP A 130 0.08 11.97 22.75
CA ASP A 130 -0.92 12.81 23.41
C ASP A 130 -1.55 11.96 24.51
N LEU A 131 -1.37 12.37 25.76
CA LEU A 131 -1.79 11.62 26.94
C LEU A 131 -3.24 11.94 27.35
N GLY A 132 -3.93 12.82 26.63
CA GLY A 132 -5.34 13.12 26.86
C GLY A 132 -5.63 13.99 28.09
N ASP A 133 -4.60 14.57 28.70
CA ASP A 133 -4.66 15.51 29.83
C ASP A 133 -3.89 16.81 29.54
N GLU A 134 -3.85 17.21 28.27
CA GLU A 134 -3.07 18.33 27.73
C GLU A 134 -1.54 18.11 27.71
N ASN A 135 -1.04 16.98 28.20
CA ASN A 135 0.36 16.61 28.06
C ASN A 135 0.62 15.91 26.72
N THR A 136 1.59 16.44 25.98
CA THR A 136 2.12 15.83 24.75
C THR A 136 3.62 15.65 24.85
N ALA A 137 4.15 14.58 24.26
CA ALA A 137 5.59 14.30 24.21
C ALA A 137 6.01 13.90 22.79
N GLU A 138 7.23 14.29 22.39
CA GLU A 138 7.87 13.80 21.17
C GLU A 138 9.19 13.13 21.56
N GLU A 139 9.34 11.85 21.20
CA GLU A 139 10.47 11.02 21.61
C GLU A 139 11.04 10.23 20.43
N GLU A 140 12.33 9.94 20.48
CA GLU A 140 13.01 9.02 19.54
C GLU A 140 12.99 7.57 20.05
N VAL A 141 12.65 7.37 21.33
CA VAL A 141 12.52 6.06 21.97
C VAL A 141 11.05 5.64 22.08
N PRO A 142 10.74 4.33 22.03
CA PRO A 142 9.36 3.85 22.01
C PRO A 142 8.64 3.89 23.37
N THR A 143 9.33 4.21 24.45
CA THR A 143 8.78 4.12 25.82
C THR A 143 8.75 5.46 26.52
N ILE A 144 7.62 5.79 27.14
CA ILE A 144 7.46 6.95 28.02
C ILE A 144 6.76 6.56 29.32
N THR A 145 6.87 7.41 30.34
CA THR A 145 6.12 7.27 31.58
C THR A 145 5.30 8.53 31.86
N HIS A 146 4.15 8.35 32.50
CA HIS A 146 3.27 9.45 32.92
C HIS A 146 2.46 9.07 34.15
N SER A 147 2.00 10.07 34.91
CA SER A 147 1.10 9.87 36.06
C SER A 147 -0.03 10.90 36.02
N TYR A 148 -1.27 10.45 36.13
CA TYR A 148 -2.43 11.34 36.18
C TYR A 148 -2.75 11.78 37.60
N THR A 149 -3.11 13.06 37.78
CA THR A 149 -3.41 13.66 39.09
C THR A 149 -4.88 13.61 39.48
N VAL A 150 -5.75 13.25 38.54
CA VAL A 150 -7.21 13.18 38.72
C VAL A 150 -7.70 11.83 38.21
N ALA A 151 -8.67 11.23 38.89
CA ALA A 151 -9.30 10.00 38.42
C ALA A 151 -10.22 10.29 37.23
N GLY A 152 -10.24 9.43 36.23
CA GLY A 152 -11.01 9.66 35.01
C GLY A 152 -10.58 8.82 33.83
N ASN A 153 -11.22 9.06 32.68
CA ASN A 153 -10.89 8.39 31.43
C ASN A 153 -10.04 9.31 30.56
N TYR A 154 -8.86 8.81 30.17
CA TYR A 154 -7.89 9.53 29.36
C TYR A 154 -7.77 8.85 27.99
N THR A 155 -7.93 9.62 26.91
CA THR A 155 -7.78 9.11 25.54
C THR A 155 -6.35 9.33 25.10
N VAL A 156 -5.54 8.28 25.16
CA VAL A 156 -4.12 8.34 24.80
C VAL A 156 -3.97 8.03 23.32
N THR A 157 -3.28 8.92 22.60
CA THR A 157 -2.98 8.75 21.18
C THR A 157 -1.47 8.68 20.97
N LEU A 158 -1.02 7.57 20.37
CA LEU A 158 0.31 7.43 19.81
C LEU A 158 0.25 7.77 18.32
N LYS A 159 1.20 8.57 17.84
CA LYS A 159 1.52 8.75 16.42
C LYS A 159 2.97 8.35 16.18
N VAL A 160 3.19 7.37 15.32
CA VAL A 160 4.53 6.98 14.87
C VAL A 160 4.83 7.61 13.50
N VAL A 161 6.07 8.02 13.28
CA VAL A 161 6.56 8.59 12.02
C VAL A 161 7.75 7.77 11.54
N ASP A 162 7.75 7.37 10.27
CA ASP A 162 8.85 6.64 9.65
C ASP A 162 9.92 7.55 9.03
N ASP A 163 11.00 6.94 8.54
CA ASP A 163 12.14 7.58 7.88
C ASP A 163 11.79 8.24 6.53
N HIS A 164 10.61 7.95 5.99
CA HIS A 164 10.05 8.57 4.80
C HIS A 164 9.08 9.73 5.12
N GLY A 165 8.84 10.01 6.41
CA GLY A 165 7.94 11.05 6.90
C GLY A 165 6.46 10.66 6.83
N ILE A 166 6.12 9.41 6.54
CA ILE A 166 4.75 8.90 6.63
C ILE A 166 4.46 8.58 8.09
N SER A 167 3.21 8.73 8.48
CA SER A 167 2.82 8.54 9.88
C SER A 167 1.47 7.86 10.03
N ARG A 168 1.32 7.18 11.17
CA ARG A 168 0.07 6.53 11.55
C ARG A 168 -0.17 6.70 13.04
N SER A 169 -1.44 6.74 13.42
CA SER A 169 -1.85 6.87 14.81
C SER A 169 -2.63 5.66 15.30
N ASN A 170 -2.54 5.42 16.60
CA ASN A 170 -3.35 4.47 17.35
C ASN A 170 -3.79 5.13 18.66
N THR A 171 -5.01 4.85 19.08
CA THR A 171 -5.63 5.51 20.23
C THR A 171 -6.26 4.47 21.14
N THR A 172 -6.02 4.61 22.45
CA THR A 172 -6.56 3.73 23.49
C THR A 172 -7.05 4.59 24.65
N THR A 173 -8.20 4.23 25.23
CA THR A 173 -8.70 4.87 26.45
C THR A 173 -8.19 4.14 27.68
N ILE A 174 -7.63 4.89 28.64
CA ILE A 174 -7.18 4.39 29.94
C ILE A 174 -8.14 4.93 31.01
N THR A 175 -8.52 4.08 31.95
CA THR A 175 -9.32 4.45 33.12
C THR A 175 -8.41 4.54 34.34
N VAL A 176 -8.28 5.73 34.91
CA VAL A 176 -7.50 5.97 36.14
C VAL A 176 -8.44 5.94 37.34
N GLY A 177 -8.19 5.01 38.25
CA GLY A 177 -8.95 4.83 39.49
C GLY A 177 -8.55 5.82 40.58
N ILE A 178 -9.40 5.94 41.60
CA ILE A 178 -9.04 6.62 42.85
C ILE A 178 -8.10 5.72 43.66
N ALA A 179 -7.06 6.31 44.28
CA ALA A 179 -6.24 5.57 45.23
C ALA A 179 -7.07 5.17 46.47
N PRO A 180 -6.91 3.95 47.02
CA PRO A 180 -7.58 3.54 48.23
C PRO A 180 -7.12 4.43 49.40
N SER A 181 -8.11 4.91 50.15
CA SER A 181 -7.94 5.77 51.33
C SER A 181 -7.34 5.04 52.52
#